data_AF-A0A1B6Y9L3-F1
#
_entry.id   AF-A0A1B6Y9L3-F1
#
_cell.length_a   1.000
_cell.length_b   1.000
_cell.length_c   1.000
_cell.angle_alpha   90.00
_cell.angle_beta   90.00
_cell.angle_gamma   90.00
#
_symmetry.space_group_name_H-M   'P 1'
#
loop_
_entity.id
_entity.type
_entity.pdbx_description
1 polymer ?
#
loop_
_entity_poly.entity_id
_entity_poly.type
_entity_poly.pdbx_seq_one_letter_code
_entity_poly.pdbx_strand_id
1 'polypeptide(L)'
;MRYLLSFFLLLFTSSVFAQNDSIFPSETGETLINSLQANYSVTNSLSYNAARDAMYGSIDNKNGQLTGVYTGFTITASTRSDAFSKGINAEHTWPQGKFDSDLPMRSDIHHLFPTRIEANSARGNLPFGESPDNQTTKWFRNSSELTSTPASNIDEYSELLSGSLFEVREDHKGNTARAIFYFWTIYQDKSKVADDASFFNGMKDVLLAWHDLDPVDQAEVDRSLGAESAQGNRNPFVHDTTLVRRAYFGGNGNPNPTIANPLSGEIVNIQSEVFTVNYDDNGQQKTANFNFGSGLVTEDPDGETFVFTEYESIAEATIDWTEDQSSQTGRRATKVTVSDFGDSPPDTVIGSGSSSSLIITGVFDGTLTGGTPKGVELFAIENIEDLGLYGIGSANNGGGSDGVEITLSGSVSKGEFLYVATEEDNFNVWFGFNPDLTGDMAVAINGDDAIELFFDSTKAFTGNEFVVDIFGEIDGDATSWSYSNGWAYRNSFTGPDGNTFVEGNWTFSGDNAYNGASSNANADNSMPVGSFEPENMTSNEDLFSDVPNTIVLDQNYPNPFNPSTTISYQLDSPQAVTLTVYDQLGRKVSVLSNGRMSTGKHWVTFDASDLSSGLYFYRLRTESSVLTRKMLLIK
;
A
#
# COMPACT_ATOMS: atom_id res chain seq x y z
N MET A 1 -28.69 54.82 13.10
CA MET A 1 -27.22 54.78 12.93
C MET A 1 -26.84 53.34 12.60
N ARG A 2 -26.54 53.05 11.34
CA ARG A 2 -26.10 51.74 10.85
C ARG A 2 -24.57 51.81 10.75
N TYR A 3 -23.84 50.88 11.39
CA TYR A 3 -22.43 50.68 11.10
C TYR A 3 -22.31 49.42 10.24
N LEU A 4 -21.84 49.62 9.00
CA LEU A 4 -21.36 48.56 8.11
C LEU A 4 -20.02 48.07 8.65
N LEU A 5 -19.87 46.75 8.80
CA LEU A 5 -18.57 46.09 8.85
C LEU A 5 -18.46 45.25 7.57
N SER A 6 -17.66 45.71 6.61
CA SER A 6 -17.34 44.98 5.39
C SER A 6 -16.29 43.92 5.72
N PHE A 7 -16.66 42.65 5.71
CA PHE A 7 -15.71 41.54 5.65
C PHE A 7 -15.36 41.29 4.19
N PHE A 8 -14.10 41.55 3.83
CA PHE A 8 -13.54 41.20 2.52
C PHE A 8 -13.14 39.72 2.60
N LEU A 9 -13.99 38.82 2.09
CA LEU A 9 -13.65 37.42 1.96
C LEU A 9 -12.74 37.27 0.73
N LEU A 10 -11.44 37.10 0.95
CA LEU A 10 -10.52 36.64 -0.10
C LEU A 10 -10.91 35.21 -0.47
N LEU A 11 -11.49 35.05 -1.66
CA LEU A 11 -11.64 33.75 -2.31
C LEU A 11 -10.24 33.24 -2.69
N PHE A 12 -9.69 32.33 -1.89
CA PHE A 12 -8.65 31.44 -2.40
C PHE A 12 -9.33 30.43 -3.32
N THR A 13 -9.16 30.61 -4.62
CA THR A 13 -9.43 29.55 -5.58
C THR A 13 -8.31 28.52 -5.43
N SER A 14 -8.57 27.44 -4.71
CA SER A 14 -7.80 26.21 -4.90
C SER A 14 -8.14 25.66 -6.27
N SER A 15 -7.30 26.00 -7.25
CA SER A 15 -7.24 25.30 -8.52
C SER A 15 -6.75 23.89 -8.21
N VAL A 16 -7.63 22.90 -8.24
CA VAL A 16 -7.23 21.49 -8.33
C VAL A 16 -6.57 21.34 -9.70
N PHE A 17 -5.24 21.41 -9.76
CA PHE A 17 -4.51 21.06 -10.96
C PHE A 17 -4.49 19.54 -11.07
N ALA A 18 -4.93 19.05 -12.22
CA ALA A 18 -4.70 17.69 -12.66
C ALA A 18 -3.18 17.42 -12.67
N GLN A 19 -2.74 16.35 -12.01
CA GLN A 19 -1.36 15.89 -12.12
C GLN A 19 -1.14 15.39 -13.56
N ASN A 20 -0.31 16.14 -14.30
CA ASN A 20 0.00 15.99 -15.72
C ASN A 20 0.94 14.81 -16.00
N ASP A 21 0.72 14.15 -17.15
CA ASP A 21 1.64 13.34 -17.96
C ASP A 21 2.77 12.59 -17.24
N SER A 22 2.62 11.27 -17.14
CA SER A 22 3.72 10.37 -16.75
C SER A 22 4.96 10.61 -17.61
N ILE A 23 6.11 10.74 -16.97
CA ILE A 23 7.41 10.97 -17.59
C ILE A 23 7.91 9.62 -18.14
N PHE A 24 8.15 9.59 -19.46
CA PHE A 24 8.59 8.40 -20.22
C PHE A 24 7.78 7.14 -19.90
N PRO A 25 6.43 7.14 -19.98
CA PRO A 25 5.55 6.18 -19.31
C PRO A 25 5.83 4.69 -19.61
N SER A 26 6.47 4.38 -20.73
CA SER A 26 6.83 3.03 -21.16
C SER A 26 8.23 2.57 -20.74
N GLU A 27 9.03 3.43 -20.11
CA GLU A 27 10.43 3.14 -19.77
C GLU A 27 10.59 2.78 -18.29
N THR A 28 11.50 1.83 -18.02
CA THR A 28 11.90 1.39 -16.68
C THR A 28 13.41 1.11 -16.64
N GLY A 29 13.94 0.93 -15.42
CA GLY A 29 15.32 0.56 -15.14
C GLY A 29 16.33 1.50 -15.81
N GLU A 30 17.38 0.89 -16.36
CA GLU A 30 18.48 1.60 -17.00
C GLU A 30 18.03 2.44 -18.21
N THR A 31 17.01 2.01 -18.96
CA THR A 31 16.49 2.80 -20.09
C THR A 31 15.91 4.13 -19.60
N LEU A 32 15.07 4.06 -18.56
CA LEU A 32 14.48 5.25 -17.95
C LEU A 32 15.54 6.15 -17.34
N ILE A 33 16.52 5.59 -16.64
CA ILE A 33 17.66 6.33 -16.07
C ILE A 33 18.38 7.14 -17.15
N ASN A 34 18.72 6.52 -18.28
CA ASN A 34 19.41 7.19 -19.39
C ASN A 34 18.56 8.32 -19.98
N SER A 35 17.25 8.11 -20.15
CA SER A 35 16.32 9.16 -20.59
C SER A 35 16.21 10.30 -19.59
N LEU A 36 16.20 10.01 -18.28
CA LEU A 36 16.18 11.02 -17.23
C LEU A 36 17.48 11.84 -17.25
N GLN A 37 18.64 11.19 -17.33
CA GLN A 37 19.93 11.89 -17.45
C GLN A 37 19.98 12.81 -18.68
N ALA A 38 19.51 12.33 -19.83
CA ALA A 38 19.54 13.11 -21.07
C ALA A 38 18.64 14.36 -21.04
N ASN A 39 17.51 14.31 -20.31
CA ASN A 39 16.47 15.34 -20.36
C ASN A 39 16.39 16.21 -19.10
N TYR A 40 16.90 15.74 -17.96
CA TYR A 40 16.79 16.41 -16.67
C TYR A 40 18.13 16.78 -16.04
N SER A 41 19.25 16.66 -16.76
CA SER A 41 20.53 17.22 -16.35
C SER A 41 20.52 18.75 -16.31
N VAL A 42 21.32 19.35 -15.43
CA VAL A 42 21.50 20.80 -15.33
C VAL A 42 21.96 21.38 -16.67
N THR A 43 21.19 22.33 -17.21
CA THR A 43 21.50 22.99 -18.49
C THR A 43 22.19 24.34 -18.31
N ASN A 44 21.97 25.01 -17.17
CA ASN A 44 22.62 26.26 -16.79
C ASN A 44 23.42 26.07 -15.49
N SER A 45 24.66 25.61 -15.63
CA SER A 45 25.57 25.39 -14.49
C SER A 45 25.89 26.71 -13.79
N LEU A 46 25.42 26.86 -12.55
CA LEU A 46 25.65 28.02 -11.72
C LEU A 46 26.97 27.90 -10.95
N SER A 47 27.56 29.04 -10.57
CA SER A 47 28.60 28.98 -9.52
C SER A 47 27.97 28.58 -8.18
N TYR A 48 28.76 27.98 -7.29
CA TYR A 48 28.27 27.59 -5.95
C TYR A 48 27.70 28.77 -5.15
N ASN A 49 28.27 29.97 -5.31
CA ASN A 49 27.72 31.18 -4.68
C ASN A 49 26.38 31.57 -5.31
N ALA A 50 26.28 31.58 -6.64
CA ALA A 50 25.05 31.95 -7.36
C ALA A 50 23.89 30.99 -7.04
N ALA A 51 24.14 29.68 -6.98
CA ALA A 51 23.13 28.70 -6.58
C ALA A 51 22.60 28.98 -5.16
N ARG A 52 23.49 29.22 -4.21
CA ARG A 52 23.11 29.55 -2.82
C ARG A 52 22.45 30.93 -2.69
N ASP A 53 22.84 31.90 -3.51
CA ASP A 53 22.20 33.22 -3.56
C ASP A 53 20.75 33.08 -4.06
N ALA A 54 20.49 32.24 -5.07
CA ALA A 54 19.13 31.91 -5.53
C ALA A 54 18.33 31.18 -4.44
N MET A 55 18.95 30.16 -3.81
CA MET A 55 18.37 29.34 -2.75
C MET A 55 17.90 30.20 -1.56
N TYR A 56 18.79 30.96 -0.93
CA TYR A 56 18.43 31.77 0.25
C TYR A 56 17.72 33.08 -0.09
N GLY A 57 17.84 33.57 -1.33
CA GLY A 57 17.28 34.86 -1.72
C GLY A 57 15.82 34.76 -2.16
N SER A 58 15.44 33.64 -2.80
CA SER A 58 14.14 33.56 -3.49
C SER A 58 13.47 32.19 -3.44
N ILE A 59 14.20 31.09 -3.58
CA ILE A 59 13.60 29.76 -3.71
C ILE A 59 13.06 29.27 -2.36
N ASP A 60 13.94 29.23 -1.35
CA ASP A 60 13.62 28.79 0.01
C ASP A 60 13.29 29.96 0.95
N ASN A 61 13.32 31.20 0.43
CA ASN A 61 12.98 32.39 1.18
C ASN A 61 11.49 32.73 1.04
N LYS A 62 10.72 32.51 2.10
CA LYS A 62 9.28 32.81 2.11
C LYS A 62 9.04 34.07 2.93
N ASN A 63 8.72 35.17 2.24
CA ASN A 63 8.44 36.48 2.87
C ASN A 63 9.56 37.00 3.80
N GLY A 64 10.82 36.83 3.40
CA GLY A 64 11.98 37.24 4.18
C GLY A 64 12.43 36.24 5.24
N GLN A 65 11.72 35.12 5.39
CA GLN A 65 12.04 34.04 6.32
C GLN A 65 12.72 32.87 5.61
N LEU A 66 13.79 32.37 6.23
CA LEU A 66 14.52 31.20 5.81
C LEU A 66 14.45 30.16 6.92
N THR A 67 13.93 28.98 6.59
CA THR A 67 13.71 27.88 7.53
C THR A 67 14.66 26.74 7.22
N GLY A 68 15.38 26.27 8.23
CA GLY A 68 16.33 25.16 8.10
C GLY A 68 15.63 23.80 8.05
N VAL A 69 15.89 22.99 7.02
CA VAL A 69 15.09 21.78 6.73
C VAL A 69 15.21 20.68 7.80
N TYR A 70 16.40 20.45 8.38
CA TYR A 70 16.58 19.42 9.42
C TYR A 70 16.15 19.86 10.83
N THR A 71 15.68 21.09 11.03
CA THR A 71 15.37 21.55 12.40
C THR A 71 14.10 22.38 12.51
N GLY A 72 13.57 22.92 11.41
CA GLY A 72 12.56 23.97 11.45
C GLY A 72 13.09 25.33 11.94
N PHE A 73 14.39 25.46 12.23
CA PHE A 73 14.97 26.70 12.72
C PHE A 73 14.82 27.81 11.70
N THR A 74 14.04 28.84 12.06
CA THR A 74 13.65 29.92 11.15
C THR A 74 14.32 31.23 11.53
N ILE A 75 14.89 31.91 10.54
CA ILE A 75 15.53 33.22 10.68
C ILE A 75 15.00 34.19 9.62
N THR A 76 15.07 35.48 9.90
CA THR A 76 14.93 36.51 8.86
C THR A 76 16.29 36.77 8.24
N ALA A 77 16.48 36.39 6.98
CA ALA A 77 17.70 36.66 6.21
C ALA A 77 17.38 36.61 4.72
N SER A 78 18.11 37.36 3.90
CA SER A 78 17.96 37.36 2.43
C SER A 78 19.29 37.24 1.67
N THR A 79 20.40 37.08 2.39
CA THR A 79 21.75 36.93 1.82
C THR A 79 22.50 35.78 2.48
N ARG A 80 23.42 35.14 1.75
CA ARG A 80 24.25 34.05 2.32
C ARG A 80 25.04 34.48 3.56
N SER A 81 25.59 35.70 3.55
CA SER A 81 26.38 36.21 4.68
C SER A 81 25.54 36.42 5.93
N ASP A 82 24.30 36.89 5.77
CA ASP A 82 23.37 37.11 6.88
C ASP A 82 22.76 35.79 7.38
N ALA A 83 22.45 34.86 6.48
CA ALA A 83 22.02 33.51 6.88
C ALA A 83 23.11 32.80 7.71
N PHE A 84 24.36 32.86 7.25
CA PHE A 84 25.49 32.26 7.96
C PHE A 84 25.74 32.88 9.33
N SER A 85 25.71 34.22 9.44
CA SER A 85 25.89 34.91 10.73
C SER A 85 24.79 34.59 11.74
N LYS A 86 23.63 34.12 11.26
CA LYS A 86 22.47 33.72 12.05
C LYS A 86 22.32 32.20 12.22
N GLY A 87 23.33 31.42 11.84
CA GLY A 87 23.37 29.99 12.13
C GLY A 87 22.80 29.07 11.04
N ILE A 88 22.53 29.56 9.83
CA ILE A 88 22.13 28.73 8.69
C ILE A 88 23.26 28.65 7.63
N ASN A 89 23.63 27.44 7.23
CA ASN A 89 24.50 27.18 6.09
C ASN A 89 23.78 26.32 5.03
N ALA A 90 24.52 25.88 4.00
CA ALA A 90 23.96 25.08 2.92
C ALA A 90 24.28 23.62 3.20
N GLU A 91 23.25 22.82 3.32
CA GLU A 91 23.33 21.37 3.33
C GLU A 91 23.49 20.87 1.90
N HIS A 92 24.32 19.84 1.75
CA HIS A 92 24.44 19.04 0.53
C HIS A 92 23.84 17.67 0.82
N THR A 93 22.59 17.44 0.43
CA THR A 93 21.89 16.17 0.74
C THR A 93 22.71 14.98 0.25
N TRP A 94 23.32 15.05 -0.94
CA TRP A 94 24.44 14.19 -1.28
C TRP A 94 25.77 14.81 -0.81
N PRO A 95 26.54 14.20 0.12
CA PRO A 95 27.69 14.87 0.74
C PRO A 95 28.79 15.25 -0.25
N GLN A 96 29.36 16.45 -0.14
CA GLN A 96 30.50 16.88 -0.96
C GLN A 96 31.74 15.98 -0.84
N GLY A 97 31.91 15.24 0.26
CA GLY A 97 33.00 14.27 0.41
C GLY A 97 32.85 13.01 -0.45
N LYS A 98 31.67 12.82 -1.06
CA LYS A 98 31.28 11.67 -1.88
C LYS A 98 31.37 11.96 -3.39
N PHE A 99 31.89 13.13 -3.78
CA PHE A 99 32.19 13.49 -5.17
C PHE A 99 33.30 14.56 -5.22
N ASP A 100 33.90 14.83 -6.39
CA ASP A 100 35.04 15.78 -6.50
C ASP A 100 34.66 17.26 -6.30
N SER A 101 33.45 17.56 -5.81
CA SER A 101 32.92 18.92 -5.65
C SER A 101 32.90 19.72 -6.97
N ASP A 102 32.86 19.01 -8.09
CA ASP A 102 32.80 19.61 -9.42
C ASP A 102 31.43 20.22 -9.72
N LEU A 103 31.41 21.22 -10.60
CA LEU A 103 30.18 21.75 -11.17
C LEU A 103 29.69 20.82 -12.31
N PRO A 104 28.37 20.65 -12.50
CA PRO A 104 27.28 21.33 -11.79
C PRO A 104 26.90 20.68 -10.44
N MET A 105 27.36 19.46 -10.14
CA MET A 105 26.98 18.69 -8.93
C MET A 105 27.00 19.53 -7.67
N ARG A 106 28.12 20.21 -7.39
CA ARG A 106 28.28 21.01 -6.16
C ARG A 106 27.24 22.14 -6.01
N SER A 107 26.79 22.69 -7.13
CA SER A 107 25.88 23.85 -7.19
C SER A 107 24.45 23.47 -7.52
N ASP A 108 24.15 22.18 -7.71
CA ASP A 108 22.82 21.76 -8.13
C ASP A 108 21.79 22.04 -7.03
N ILE A 109 20.85 22.95 -7.28
CA ILE A 109 19.93 23.44 -6.24
C ILE A 109 18.99 22.32 -5.73
N HIS A 110 18.75 21.27 -6.53
CA HIS A 110 17.84 20.18 -6.15
C HIS A 110 18.35 19.33 -4.98
N HIS A 111 19.64 19.41 -4.63
CA HIS A 111 20.21 18.74 -3.46
C HIS A 111 20.84 19.72 -2.43
N LEU A 112 20.62 21.03 -2.61
CA LEU A 112 21.08 22.05 -1.68
C LEU A 112 19.91 22.52 -0.84
N PHE A 113 20.06 22.59 0.49
CA PHE A 113 19.01 23.11 1.37
C PHE A 113 19.56 24.07 2.43
N PRO A 114 18.78 25.07 2.88
CA PRO A 114 19.10 25.80 4.10
C PRO A 114 19.02 24.85 5.29
N THR A 115 20.09 24.77 6.08
CA THR A 115 20.11 23.94 7.29
C THR A 115 20.84 24.66 8.40
N ARG A 116 20.40 24.43 9.64
CA ARG A 116 21.09 24.93 10.82
C ARG A 116 22.48 24.31 10.94
N ILE A 117 23.49 25.13 11.21
CA ILE A 117 24.91 24.75 11.17
C ILE A 117 25.21 23.53 12.05
N GLU A 118 24.61 23.45 13.23
CA GLU A 118 24.83 22.35 14.18
C GLU A 118 24.32 21.02 13.63
N ALA A 119 23.10 20.98 13.09
CA ALA A 119 22.52 19.77 12.49
C ALA A 119 23.25 19.37 11.20
N ASN A 120 23.59 20.34 10.34
CA ASN A 120 24.38 20.09 9.13
C ASN A 120 25.77 19.51 9.48
N SER A 121 26.45 20.13 10.46
CA SER A 121 27.75 19.63 10.91
C SER A 121 27.67 18.24 11.57
N ALA A 122 26.57 17.94 12.26
CA ALA A 122 26.31 16.63 12.85
C ALA A 122 26.07 15.57 11.77
N ARG A 123 25.25 15.89 10.76
CA ARG A 123 24.98 15.03 9.61
C ARG A 123 26.26 14.70 8.85
N GLY A 124 27.10 15.69 8.56
CA GLY A 124 28.40 15.49 7.91
C GLY A 124 28.30 14.75 6.57
N ASN A 125 28.84 13.54 6.53
CA ASN A 125 28.75 12.64 5.37
C ASN A 125 28.04 11.30 5.68
N LEU A 126 27.29 11.26 6.78
CA LEU A 126 26.56 10.08 7.18
C LEU A 126 25.46 9.76 6.15
N PRO A 127 25.19 8.47 5.89
CA PRO A 127 24.00 8.06 5.15
C PRO A 127 22.74 8.51 5.91
N PHE A 128 21.66 8.66 5.16
CA PHE A 128 20.34 8.80 5.77
C PHE A 128 19.79 7.42 6.14
N GLY A 129 19.01 7.35 7.21
CA GLY A 129 18.38 6.12 7.67
C GLY A 129 17.43 6.39 8.84
N GLU A 130 16.69 5.36 9.24
CA GLU A 130 15.89 5.34 10.47
C GLU A 130 16.81 5.14 11.68
N SER A 131 16.66 5.97 12.69
CA SER A 131 17.43 5.97 13.92
C SER A 131 16.54 5.46 15.05
N PRO A 132 16.84 4.30 15.66
CA PRO A 132 16.07 3.87 16.82
C PRO A 132 16.23 4.88 17.97
N ASP A 133 15.12 5.40 18.50
CA ASP A 133 15.09 6.42 19.57
C ASP A 133 16.03 6.13 20.75
N ASN A 134 16.11 4.85 21.12
CA ASN A 134 16.91 4.35 22.25
C ASN A 134 18.42 4.35 21.96
N GLN A 135 18.81 4.47 20.70
CA GLN A 135 20.19 4.58 20.21
C GLN A 135 20.52 6.00 19.74
N THR A 136 19.51 6.83 19.44
CA THR A 136 19.70 8.22 19.03
C THR A 136 20.52 9.01 20.04
N THR A 137 21.67 9.49 19.58
CA THR A 137 22.66 10.19 20.42
C THR A 137 22.42 11.69 20.51
N LYS A 138 21.82 12.29 19.48
CA LYS A 138 21.44 13.70 19.47
C LYS A 138 20.16 13.93 18.70
N TRP A 139 19.41 14.92 19.16
CA TRP A 139 18.13 15.34 18.61
C TRP A 139 18.17 16.85 18.32
N PHE A 140 17.76 17.26 17.13
CA PHE A 140 17.82 18.66 16.69
C PHE A 140 16.44 19.19 16.29
N ARG A 141 15.96 20.23 16.99
CA ARG A 141 14.71 20.95 16.64
C ARG A 141 14.85 22.41 17.00
N ASN A 142 14.47 23.30 16.09
CA ASN A 142 14.65 24.75 16.17
C ASN A 142 16.09 25.10 16.59
N SER A 143 16.23 25.91 17.66
CA SER A 143 17.51 26.26 18.27
C SER A 143 18.01 25.23 19.29
N SER A 144 17.28 24.14 19.53
CA SER A 144 17.59 23.13 20.55
C SER A 144 18.41 21.96 20.01
N GLU A 145 19.28 21.44 20.87
CA GLU A 145 20.01 20.18 20.72
C GLU A 145 19.83 19.40 22.03
N LEU A 146 19.32 18.17 21.96
CA LEU A 146 19.17 17.29 23.12
C LEU A 146 20.05 16.06 22.95
N THR A 147 20.49 15.47 24.06
CA THR A 147 21.27 14.23 24.11
C THR A 147 20.48 13.07 24.72
N SER A 148 19.16 13.21 24.77
CA SER A 148 18.21 12.24 25.31
C SER A 148 16.89 12.38 24.56
N THR A 149 16.16 11.29 24.43
CA THR A 149 14.86 11.24 23.72
C THR A 149 13.92 12.36 24.18
N PRO A 150 13.37 13.17 23.25
CA PRO A 150 12.39 14.20 23.56
C PRO A 150 11.12 13.61 24.15
N ALA A 151 10.49 14.31 25.10
CA ALA A 151 9.23 13.85 25.71
C ALA A 151 8.00 14.10 24.83
N SER A 152 8.12 14.84 23.72
CA SER A 152 7.02 15.19 22.81
C SER A 152 7.54 15.77 21.50
N ASN A 153 6.72 15.69 20.45
CA ASN A 153 7.04 16.15 19.09
C ASN A 153 8.32 15.51 18.56
N ILE A 154 8.50 14.21 18.80
CA ILE A 154 9.69 13.42 18.39
C ILE A 154 9.90 13.59 16.88
N ASP A 155 8.82 13.45 16.12
CA ASP A 155 8.73 13.61 14.66
C ASP A 155 9.22 14.98 14.12
N GLU A 156 9.26 16.01 14.97
CA GLU A 156 9.76 17.33 14.60
C GLU A 156 11.28 17.49 14.79
N TYR A 157 11.97 16.49 15.33
CA TYR A 157 13.42 16.48 15.47
C TYR A 157 14.07 15.75 14.31
N SER A 158 15.28 16.18 13.94
CA SER A 158 16.21 15.29 13.24
C SER A 158 17.09 14.57 14.25
N GLU A 159 17.53 13.38 13.89
CA GLU A 159 18.19 12.45 14.79
C GLU A 159 19.58 12.09 14.30
N LEU A 160 20.51 11.98 15.23
CA LEU A 160 21.85 11.50 14.96
C LEU A 160 22.10 10.23 15.76
N LEU A 161 22.31 9.13 15.05
CA LEU A 161 23.02 7.97 15.56
C LEU A 161 24.52 8.15 15.27
N SER A 162 25.26 8.65 16.26
CA SER A 162 26.62 9.14 16.07
C SER A 162 27.54 8.11 15.40
N GLY A 163 28.07 8.46 14.22
CA GLY A 163 28.99 7.64 13.46
C GLY A 163 28.32 6.57 12.59
N SER A 164 26.98 6.48 12.62
CA SER A 164 26.21 5.52 11.82
C SER A 164 25.39 6.23 10.74
N LEU A 165 24.35 6.97 11.14
CA LEU A 165 23.36 7.56 10.23
C LEU A 165 22.80 8.86 10.78
N PHE A 166 22.11 9.60 9.91
CA PHE A 166 21.34 10.78 10.26
C PHE A 166 19.90 10.62 9.77
N GLU A 167 18.93 10.83 10.65
CA GLU A 167 17.52 10.84 10.30
C GLU A 167 17.03 12.28 10.21
N VAL A 168 16.28 12.59 9.16
CA VAL A 168 15.68 13.92 8.99
C VAL A 168 14.32 13.98 9.68
N ARG A 169 13.76 15.18 9.85
CA ARG A 169 12.39 15.36 10.36
C ARG A 169 11.40 14.61 9.45
N GLU A 170 10.31 14.09 10.02
CA GLU A 170 9.30 13.34 9.27
C GLU A 170 8.77 14.14 8.06
N ASP A 171 8.51 15.44 8.27
CA ASP A 171 8.02 16.38 7.25
C ASP A 171 9.05 16.74 6.15
N HIS A 172 10.22 16.08 6.13
CA HIS A 172 11.27 16.27 5.15
C HIS A 172 11.87 14.97 4.59
N LYS A 173 11.36 13.81 5.03
CA LYS A 173 11.87 12.49 4.63
C LYS A 173 11.76 12.28 3.11
N GLY A 174 10.61 12.58 2.54
CA GLY A 174 10.31 12.44 1.11
C GLY A 174 11.07 13.43 0.25
N ASN A 175 11.22 14.68 0.71
CA ASN A 175 12.10 15.65 0.03
C ASN A 175 13.55 15.14 -0.04
N THR A 176 14.05 14.60 1.08
CA THR A 176 15.41 14.05 1.17
C THR A 176 15.58 12.86 0.24
N ALA A 177 14.60 11.95 0.23
CA ALA A 177 14.56 10.81 -0.69
C ALA A 177 14.60 11.25 -2.16
N ARG A 178 13.69 12.14 -2.58
CA ARG A 178 13.61 12.61 -3.97
C ARG A 178 14.84 13.43 -4.39
N ALA A 179 15.49 14.13 -3.46
CA ALA A 179 16.76 14.81 -3.72
C ALA A 179 17.94 13.84 -3.91
N ILE A 180 18.00 12.75 -3.13
CA ILE A 180 19.03 11.71 -3.28
C ILE A 180 18.80 10.90 -4.57
N PHE A 181 17.58 10.43 -4.83
CA PHE A 181 17.25 9.72 -6.07
C PHE A 181 17.57 10.58 -7.29
N TYR A 182 17.20 11.87 -7.27
CA TYR A 182 17.60 12.81 -8.31
C TYR A 182 19.12 12.89 -8.49
N PHE A 183 19.86 13.15 -7.42
CA PHE A 183 21.30 13.36 -7.53
C PHE A 183 22.00 12.10 -8.05
N TRP A 184 21.65 10.94 -7.50
CA TRP A 184 22.16 9.65 -7.96
C TRP A 184 21.82 9.42 -9.44
N THR A 185 20.55 9.61 -9.83
CA THR A 185 20.12 9.43 -11.23
C THR A 185 20.94 10.28 -12.18
N ILE A 186 21.06 11.58 -11.92
CA ILE A 186 21.68 12.53 -12.83
C ILE A 186 23.21 12.37 -12.89
N TYR A 187 23.85 11.91 -11.81
CA TYR A 187 25.31 11.95 -11.68
C TYR A 187 26.00 10.60 -11.44
N GLN A 188 25.29 9.47 -11.36
CA GLN A 188 25.89 8.15 -11.09
C GLN A 188 26.95 7.71 -12.12
N ASP A 189 26.98 8.28 -13.31
CA ASP A 189 27.99 8.00 -14.35
C ASP A 189 29.30 8.79 -14.15
N LYS A 190 29.37 9.66 -13.14
CA LYS A 190 30.56 10.47 -12.83
C LYS A 190 31.50 9.67 -11.93
N SER A 191 32.79 9.65 -12.28
CA SER A 191 33.81 8.75 -11.68
C SER A 191 33.75 8.62 -10.16
N LYS A 192 33.59 9.72 -9.41
CA LYS A 192 33.52 9.66 -7.95
C LYS A 192 32.17 9.27 -7.37
N VAL A 193 31.09 9.56 -8.07
CA VAL A 193 29.75 9.19 -7.63
C VAL A 193 29.55 7.69 -7.90
N ALA A 194 29.97 7.22 -9.07
CA ALA A 194 29.92 5.81 -9.48
C ALA A 194 30.62 4.88 -8.48
N ASP A 195 31.78 5.29 -7.98
CA ASP A 195 32.58 4.53 -6.99
C ASP A 195 31.86 4.38 -5.63
N ASP A 196 30.82 5.17 -5.37
CA ASP A 196 30.07 5.19 -4.11
C ASP A 196 28.66 4.59 -4.22
N ALA A 197 28.47 3.67 -5.18
CA ALA A 197 27.23 2.93 -5.32
C ALA A 197 26.79 2.23 -4.02
N SER A 198 27.72 1.81 -3.16
CA SER A 198 27.40 1.23 -1.85
C SER A 198 26.73 2.23 -0.90
N PHE A 199 27.07 3.52 -0.98
CA PHE A 199 26.45 4.56 -0.16
C PHE A 199 25.01 4.79 -0.58
N PHE A 200 24.72 4.90 -1.89
CA PHE A 200 23.34 4.97 -2.37
C PHE A 200 22.57 3.68 -2.07
N ASN A 201 23.12 2.52 -2.43
CA ASN A 201 22.44 1.25 -2.24
C ASN A 201 22.21 0.91 -0.75
N GLY A 202 23.04 1.41 0.16
CA GLY A 202 22.88 1.21 1.60
C GLY A 202 21.72 1.99 2.22
N MET A 203 21.19 3.01 1.53
CA MET A 203 20.05 3.81 2.01
C MET A 203 18.84 3.79 1.07
N LYS A 204 18.97 3.31 -0.18
CA LYS A 204 17.90 3.43 -1.20
C LYS A 204 16.55 2.82 -0.76
N ASP A 205 16.56 1.75 0.03
CA ASP A 205 15.33 1.08 0.47
C ASP A 205 14.62 1.91 1.55
N VAL A 206 15.38 2.50 2.49
CA VAL A 206 14.85 3.48 3.45
C VAL A 206 14.33 4.72 2.72
N LEU A 207 15.07 5.20 1.71
CA LEU A 207 14.63 6.34 0.91
C LEU A 207 13.36 6.04 0.10
N LEU A 208 13.11 4.78 -0.28
CA LEU A 208 11.85 4.37 -0.89
C LEU A 208 10.69 4.51 0.11
N ALA A 209 10.88 4.00 1.33
CA ALA A 209 9.87 4.15 2.38
C ALA A 209 9.60 5.64 2.68
N TRP A 210 10.64 6.45 2.81
CA TRP A 210 10.54 7.90 3.00
C TRP A 210 9.80 8.61 1.85
N HIS A 211 10.04 8.17 0.62
CA HIS A 211 9.35 8.70 -0.55
C HIS A 211 7.82 8.47 -0.50
N ASP A 212 7.37 7.36 0.09
CA ASP A 212 5.95 7.02 0.21
C ASP A 212 5.29 7.65 1.44
N LEU A 213 6.00 7.68 2.56
CA LEU A 213 5.52 8.22 3.84
C LEU A 213 5.37 9.75 3.82
N ASP A 214 6.21 10.45 3.06
CA ASP A 214 6.15 11.90 2.85
C ASP A 214 5.91 12.24 1.36
N PRO A 215 4.64 12.26 0.92
CA PRO A 215 4.26 12.55 -0.46
C PRO A 215 4.70 13.93 -0.93
N VAL A 216 4.80 14.10 -2.25
CA VAL A 216 5.08 15.42 -2.83
C VAL A 216 3.98 16.42 -2.47
N ASP A 217 4.39 17.58 -1.96
CA ASP A 217 3.50 18.71 -1.69
C ASP A 217 3.74 19.89 -2.64
N GLN A 218 2.89 20.91 -2.54
CA GLN A 218 3.00 22.09 -3.38
C GLN A 218 4.29 22.90 -3.13
N ALA A 219 4.81 22.88 -1.90
CA ALA A 219 6.03 23.62 -1.56
C ALA A 219 7.25 23.02 -2.28
N GLU A 220 7.31 21.70 -2.38
CA GLU A 220 8.35 20.97 -3.10
C GLU A 220 8.23 21.16 -4.62
N VAL A 221 7.01 21.14 -5.17
CA VAL A 221 6.75 21.45 -6.59
C VAL A 221 7.23 22.86 -6.91
N ASP A 222 6.84 23.85 -6.11
CA ASP A 222 7.25 25.25 -6.28
C ASP A 222 8.77 25.41 -6.18
N ARG A 223 9.41 24.68 -5.25
CA ARG A 223 10.86 24.65 -5.09
C ARG A 223 11.54 24.09 -6.34
N SER A 224 11.06 22.97 -6.86
CA SER A 224 11.57 22.32 -8.07
C SER A 224 11.49 23.25 -9.29
N LEU A 225 10.38 23.99 -9.45
CA LEU A 225 10.19 25.00 -10.50
C LEU A 225 11.07 26.25 -10.30
N GLY A 226 11.27 26.66 -9.04
CA GLY A 226 12.19 27.75 -8.70
C GLY A 226 13.64 27.40 -9.03
N ALA A 227 14.06 26.17 -8.74
CA ALA A 227 15.35 25.64 -9.14
C ALA A 227 15.46 25.54 -10.68
N GLU A 228 14.45 25.04 -11.37
CA GLU A 228 14.40 25.02 -12.84
C GLU A 228 14.60 26.41 -13.45
N SER A 229 13.96 27.43 -12.87
CA SER A 229 14.12 28.81 -13.33
C SER A 229 15.55 29.33 -13.16
N ALA A 230 16.32 28.82 -12.19
CA ALA A 230 17.68 29.26 -11.90
C ALA A 230 18.75 28.46 -12.67
N GLN A 231 18.62 27.13 -12.72
CA GLN A 231 19.64 26.22 -13.28
C GLN A 231 19.17 25.44 -14.53
N GLY A 232 17.93 25.66 -14.98
CA GLY A 232 17.44 25.22 -16.28
C GLY A 232 16.97 23.76 -16.35
N ASN A 233 16.74 23.11 -15.21
CA ASN A 233 16.16 21.77 -15.12
C ASN A 233 15.32 21.61 -13.85
N ARG A 234 14.20 20.89 -13.93
CA ARG A 234 13.38 20.49 -12.77
C ARG A 234 13.80 19.13 -12.21
N ASN A 235 13.47 18.84 -10.96
CA ASN A 235 13.65 17.50 -10.39
C ASN A 235 12.48 16.59 -10.86
N PRO A 236 12.70 15.62 -11.78
CA PRO A 236 11.64 14.79 -12.32
C PRO A 236 10.93 13.93 -11.25
N PHE A 237 11.62 13.54 -10.17
CA PHE A 237 11.06 12.71 -9.09
C PHE A 237 10.03 13.45 -8.22
N VAL A 238 9.97 14.78 -8.32
CA VAL A 238 8.92 15.62 -7.72
C VAL A 238 7.69 15.69 -8.63
N HIS A 239 7.88 15.63 -9.95
CA HIS A 239 6.80 15.82 -10.92
C HIS A 239 6.18 14.50 -11.41
N ASP A 240 6.89 13.38 -11.27
CA ASP A 240 6.39 12.02 -11.45
C ASP A 240 6.99 11.12 -10.36
N THR A 241 6.19 10.82 -9.34
CA THR A 241 6.62 10.00 -8.19
C THR A 241 6.81 8.53 -8.56
N THR A 242 6.20 8.06 -9.66
CA THR A 242 6.36 6.67 -10.12
C THR A 242 7.79 6.35 -10.56
N LEU A 243 8.60 7.38 -10.86
CA LEU A 243 9.96 7.24 -11.35
C LEU A 243 10.90 6.56 -10.38
N VAL A 244 10.74 6.75 -9.06
CA VAL A 244 11.59 6.08 -8.06
C VAL A 244 11.50 4.56 -8.28
N ARG A 245 10.27 4.05 -8.36
CA ARG A 245 10.00 2.63 -8.53
C ARG A 245 10.37 2.11 -9.90
N ARG A 246 9.99 2.86 -10.94
CA ARG A 246 10.27 2.47 -12.32
C ARG A 246 11.76 2.45 -12.63
N ALA A 247 12.55 3.35 -12.06
CA ALA A 247 13.99 3.43 -12.30
C ALA A 247 14.79 2.44 -11.42
N TYR A 248 14.45 2.31 -10.14
CA TYR A 248 15.30 1.64 -9.16
C TYR A 248 14.71 0.41 -8.51
N PHE A 249 13.42 0.15 -8.73
CA PHE A 249 12.65 -0.94 -8.11
C PHE A 249 11.87 -1.78 -9.13
N GLY A 250 12.09 -1.67 -10.44
CA GLY A 250 11.61 -2.66 -11.41
C GLY A 250 10.08 -2.74 -11.52
N GLY A 251 9.37 -1.80 -10.90
CA GLY A 251 7.93 -1.73 -10.92
C GLY A 251 7.45 -1.12 -12.24
N ASN A 252 6.41 -1.72 -12.82
CA ASN A 252 5.48 -1.01 -13.69
C ASN A 252 4.68 0.01 -12.84
N GLY A 253 5.34 1.03 -12.28
CA GLY A 253 4.70 2.09 -11.46
C GLY A 253 3.86 1.64 -10.25
N ASN A 254 3.79 0.34 -9.95
CA ASN A 254 3.01 -0.25 -8.84
C ASN A 254 3.91 -0.39 -7.59
N PRO A 255 3.40 -0.22 -6.34
CA PRO A 255 4.23 -0.02 -5.16
C PRO A 255 5.18 -1.14 -4.74
N ASN A 256 5.10 -2.34 -5.33
CA ASN A 256 5.75 -3.55 -4.80
C ASN A 256 6.80 -4.14 -5.77
N PRO A 257 8.10 -4.24 -5.41
CA PRO A 257 9.12 -4.65 -6.37
C PRO A 257 9.95 -5.89 -6.02
N THR A 258 10.26 -6.68 -7.05
CA THR A 258 11.48 -7.50 -7.16
C THR A 258 12.34 -6.95 -8.32
N ILE A 259 13.69 -6.92 -8.19
CA ILE A 259 14.57 -6.66 -9.36
C ILE A 259 16.03 -7.14 -9.24
N ALA A 260 16.64 -7.21 -10.44
CA ALA A 260 18.07 -7.28 -10.77
C ALA A 260 18.80 -5.90 -10.81
N ASN A 261 20.13 -5.92 -10.64
CA ASN A 261 21.05 -4.76 -10.68
C ASN A 261 21.60 -4.48 -12.11
N PRO A 262 21.54 -3.23 -12.62
CA PRO A 262 21.89 -2.90 -14.00
C PRO A 262 23.38 -2.61 -14.34
N LEU A 263 24.36 -2.74 -13.44
CA LEU A 263 25.76 -2.34 -13.77
C LEU A 263 26.88 -3.41 -13.66
N SER A 264 26.64 -4.63 -13.14
CA SER A 264 27.72 -5.66 -13.09
C SER A 264 27.29 -7.12 -13.23
N GLY A 265 25.99 -7.43 -13.26
CA GLY A 265 25.54 -8.82 -13.39
C GLY A 265 25.87 -9.73 -12.20
N GLU A 266 26.25 -9.20 -11.04
CA GLU A 266 26.47 -9.98 -9.81
C GLU A 266 25.62 -9.46 -8.63
N ILE A 267 25.16 -10.39 -7.80
CA ILE A 267 24.24 -10.19 -6.67
C ILE A 267 25.06 -9.90 -5.40
N VAL A 268 24.80 -8.77 -4.73
CA VAL A 268 25.38 -8.45 -3.42
C VAL A 268 24.25 -8.33 -2.41
N ASN A 269 24.37 -9.06 -1.30
CA ASN A 269 23.33 -9.22 -0.30
C ASN A 269 23.27 -8.07 0.71
N ILE A 270 22.08 -7.91 1.26
CA ILE A 270 21.48 -6.76 1.92
C ILE A 270 21.70 -6.87 3.44
N GLN A 271 22.14 -5.80 4.10
CA GLN A 271 21.98 -5.68 5.55
C GLN A 271 20.54 -5.22 5.82
N SER A 272 19.81 -6.00 6.62
CA SER A 272 18.51 -5.61 7.16
C SER A 272 18.59 -5.55 8.68
N GLU A 273 17.64 -4.86 9.31
CA GLU A 273 17.57 -4.73 10.77
C GLU A 273 17.37 -6.06 11.51
N VAL A 274 17.06 -7.15 10.80
CA VAL A 274 16.75 -8.46 11.39
C VAL A 274 17.95 -9.41 11.36
N PHE A 275 18.90 -9.25 10.42
CA PHE A 275 20.07 -10.13 10.32
C PHE A 275 21.28 -9.52 9.58
N THR A 276 22.45 -10.07 9.87
CA THR A 276 23.74 -9.76 9.22
C THR A 276 24.35 -11.01 8.62
N VAL A 277 24.85 -10.94 7.38
CA VAL A 277 25.62 -12.04 6.75
C VAL A 277 27.05 -11.58 6.53
N ASN A 278 28.01 -12.34 7.06
CA ASN A 278 29.44 -12.06 6.95
C ASN A 278 30.13 -12.99 5.95
N TYR A 279 30.99 -12.43 5.11
CA TYR A 279 31.81 -13.14 4.12
C TYR A 279 33.30 -13.00 4.46
N ASP A 280 34.13 -13.94 4.01
CA ASP A 280 35.59 -13.85 4.14
C ASP A 280 36.25 -13.07 2.98
N ASP A 281 37.57 -12.88 3.08
CA ASP A 281 38.37 -12.08 2.13
C ASP A 281 38.36 -12.63 0.69
N ASN A 282 37.78 -13.82 0.45
CA ASN A 282 37.62 -14.43 -0.87
C ASN A 282 36.14 -14.50 -1.31
N GLY A 283 35.21 -13.89 -0.56
CA GLY A 283 33.79 -13.85 -0.88
C GLY A 283 33.00 -15.10 -0.49
N GLN A 284 33.57 -16.02 0.30
CA GLN A 284 32.85 -17.19 0.81
C GLN A 284 32.14 -16.83 2.12
N GLN A 285 30.88 -17.24 2.27
CA GLN A 285 30.07 -16.92 3.45
C GLN A 285 30.66 -17.61 4.70
N LYS A 286 30.90 -16.81 5.74
CA LYS A 286 31.55 -17.26 6.99
C LYS A 286 30.54 -17.50 8.11
N THR A 287 29.58 -16.59 8.32
CA THR A 287 28.49 -16.71 9.33
C THR A 287 27.29 -15.81 8.98
N ALA A 288 26.10 -16.12 9.51
CA ALA A 288 24.94 -15.24 9.51
C ALA A 288 24.40 -15.10 10.95
N ASN A 289 24.13 -13.87 11.39
CA ASN A 289 23.70 -13.54 12.76
C ASN A 289 22.36 -12.80 12.71
N PHE A 290 21.41 -13.10 13.59
CA PHE A 290 20.15 -12.37 13.72
C PHE A 290 20.22 -11.38 14.89
N ASN A 291 19.71 -10.16 14.72
CA ASN A 291 19.75 -9.10 15.73
C ASN A 291 18.31 -8.69 16.07
N PHE A 292 17.82 -9.06 17.26
CA PHE A 292 16.55 -8.56 17.78
C PHE A 292 16.84 -7.60 18.94
N GLY A 293 16.57 -6.30 18.74
CA GLY A 293 16.68 -5.28 19.79
C GLY A 293 15.40 -5.18 20.60
N SER A 294 15.51 -5.09 21.93
CA SER A 294 14.36 -4.87 22.81
C SER A 294 13.80 -3.45 22.68
N GLY A 295 12.48 -3.32 22.56
CA GLY A 295 11.76 -2.05 22.67
C GLY A 295 11.27 -1.42 21.36
N LEU A 296 11.03 -2.20 20.30
CA LEU A 296 10.24 -1.70 19.19
C LEU A 296 8.80 -1.50 19.64
N VAL A 297 8.33 -0.27 19.46
CA VAL A 297 6.96 0.15 19.60
C VAL A 297 6.43 0.36 18.19
N THR A 298 5.31 -0.26 17.85
CA THR A 298 4.66 -0.05 16.55
C THR A 298 3.20 0.31 16.78
N GLU A 299 2.73 1.30 16.04
CA GLU A 299 1.30 1.59 15.91
C GLU A 299 0.76 0.83 14.71
N ASP A 300 -0.44 0.26 14.86
CA ASP A 300 -1.17 -0.28 13.72
C ASP A 300 -1.94 0.85 12.98
N PRO A 301 -2.57 0.57 11.82
CA PRO A 301 -3.21 1.58 10.98
C PRO A 301 -4.31 2.43 11.66
N ASP A 302 -4.78 2.08 12.85
CA ASP A 302 -5.78 2.83 13.62
C ASP A 302 -5.22 3.60 14.84
N GLY A 303 -3.89 3.62 15.06
CA GLY A 303 -3.24 4.51 16.03
C GLY A 303 -3.27 4.06 17.51
N GLU A 304 -3.48 2.76 17.78
CA GLU A 304 -3.15 2.19 19.09
C GLU A 304 -1.73 1.60 19.14
N THR A 305 -1.03 1.90 20.22
CA THR A 305 0.39 1.55 20.42
C THR A 305 0.56 0.13 20.96
N PHE A 306 1.29 -0.74 20.25
CA PHE A 306 1.73 -2.04 20.76
C PHE A 306 3.19 -1.99 21.26
N VAL A 307 3.43 -2.56 22.45
CA VAL A 307 4.77 -2.76 23.01
C VAL A 307 5.06 -4.25 23.00
N PHE A 308 6.04 -4.69 22.20
CA PHE A 308 6.54 -6.06 22.24
C PHE A 308 7.38 -6.26 23.51
N THR A 309 6.78 -6.85 24.55
CA THR A 309 7.51 -7.31 25.74
C THR A 309 7.81 -8.79 25.60
N GLU A 310 9.11 -9.10 25.43
CA GLU A 310 9.76 -10.42 25.53
C GLU A 310 9.92 -11.22 24.23
N TYR A 311 11.12 -11.11 23.61
CA TYR A 311 11.73 -12.19 22.85
C TYR A 311 12.94 -12.72 23.62
N GLU A 312 12.89 -13.97 24.07
CA GLU A 312 14.10 -14.74 24.37
C GLU A 312 14.47 -15.60 23.15
N SER A 313 15.46 -15.10 22.39
CA SER A 313 16.45 -15.80 21.55
C SER A 313 16.04 -16.91 20.55
N ILE A 314 16.19 -16.63 19.25
CA ILE A 314 16.53 -17.65 18.24
C ILE A 314 18.06 -17.68 18.13
N ALA A 315 18.70 -18.85 18.33
CA ALA A 315 20.15 -18.91 18.52
C ALA A 315 20.97 -19.62 17.42
N GLU A 316 20.43 -20.45 16.51
CA GLU A 316 21.24 -20.99 15.40
C GLU A 316 20.44 -21.56 14.20
N ALA A 317 20.98 -21.37 12.98
CA ALA A 317 20.44 -21.91 11.73
C ALA A 317 21.54 -22.57 10.88
N THR A 318 21.23 -23.72 10.27
CA THR A 318 22.11 -24.50 9.39
C THR A 318 21.61 -24.43 7.94
N ILE A 319 22.52 -24.27 6.97
CA ILE A 319 22.16 -24.14 5.53
C ILE A 319 22.82 -25.25 4.72
N ASP A 320 22.02 -26.00 3.97
CA ASP A 320 22.48 -27.05 3.05
C ASP A 320 22.55 -26.52 1.61
N TRP A 321 23.67 -26.82 0.95
CA TRP A 321 23.99 -26.40 -0.41
C TRP A 321 24.10 -27.59 -1.35
N THR A 322 23.64 -27.44 -2.59
CA THR A 322 23.94 -28.37 -3.67
C THR A 322 24.72 -27.71 -4.80
N GLU A 323 25.57 -28.49 -5.45
CA GLU A 323 26.36 -28.05 -6.60
C GLU A 323 25.51 -28.09 -7.87
N ASP A 324 25.39 -26.93 -8.50
CA ASP A 324 24.79 -26.80 -9.81
C ASP A 324 25.81 -27.32 -10.85
N GLN A 325 25.59 -28.55 -11.34
CA GLN A 325 26.47 -29.22 -12.29
C GLN A 325 26.62 -28.48 -13.65
N SER A 326 25.84 -27.40 -13.89
CA SER A 326 25.96 -26.57 -15.09
C SER A 326 27.02 -25.46 -14.99
N SER A 327 27.59 -25.21 -13.81
CA SER A 327 28.68 -24.24 -13.62
C SER A 327 29.69 -24.72 -12.57
N GLN A 328 31.00 -24.62 -12.87
CA GLN A 328 32.06 -25.12 -11.99
C GLN A 328 32.21 -24.37 -10.64
N THR A 329 31.34 -23.40 -10.34
CA THR A 329 31.39 -22.58 -9.12
C THR A 329 30.02 -22.27 -8.51
N GLY A 330 28.92 -22.74 -9.10
CA GLY A 330 27.57 -22.42 -8.62
C GLY A 330 27.11 -23.40 -7.54
N ARG A 331 26.96 -22.92 -6.30
CA ARG A 331 26.18 -23.63 -5.27
C ARG A 331 24.85 -22.91 -5.06
N ARG A 332 23.77 -23.66 -4.96
CA ARG A 332 22.44 -23.15 -4.62
C ARG A 332 22.04 -23.71 -3.25
N ALA A 333 21.55 -22.83 -2.37
CA ALA A 333 20.99 -23.26 -1.09
C ALA A 333 19.68 -23.99 -1.41
N THR A 334 19.57 -25.21 -0.93
CA THR A 334 18.39 -26.04 -1.18
C THR A 334 17.57 -26.25 0.07
N LYS A 335 18.12 -25.94 1.25
CA LYS A 335 17.44 -26.06 2.53
C LYS A 335 18.10 -25.18 3.60
N VAL A 336 17.29 -24.53 4.43
CA VAL A 336 17.72 -23.88 5.68
C VAL A 336 16.97 -24.56 6.82
N THR A 337 17.68 -24.93 7.88
CA THR A 337 17.12 -25.60 9.06
C THR A 337 17.45 -24.78 10.29
N VAL A 338 16.45 -24.25 10.97
CA VAL A 338 16.61 -23.61 12.28
C VAL A 338 16.42 -24.71 13.32
N SER A 339 17.44 -24.97 14.13
CA SER A 339 17.41 -26.02 15.16
C SER A 339 17.27 -25.37 16.53
N ASP A 340 16.09 -25.51 17.11
CA ASP A 340 15.88 -25.32 18.54
C ASP A 340 16.52 -26.49 19.32
N PHE A 341 17.15 -26.22 20.46
CA PHE A 341 17.67 -27.27 21.34
C PHE A 341 16.88 -27.32 22.65
N GLY A 342 16.00 -28.33 22.72
CA GLY A 342 15.50 -28.95 23.95
C GLY A 342 14.07 -28.52 24.29
N ASP A 343 13.04 -29.36 24.26
CA ASP A 343 12.98 -30.83 24.29
C ASP A 343 11.70 -31.33 23.58
N SER A 344 11.89 -32.12 22.50
CA SER A 344 11.19 -33.34 22.04
C SER A 344 9.64 -33.51 22.15
N PRO A 345 9.01 -34.33 21.26
CA PRO A 345 9.05 -34.39 19.79
C PRO A 345 7.62 -34.61 19.17
N PRO A 346 7.52 -35.01 17.88
CA PRO A 346 7.17 -34.19 16.72
C PRO A 346 5.66 -34.15 16.40
N ASP A 347 5.16 -33.02 15.93
CA ASP A 347 4.30 -33.02 14.74
C ASP A 347 4.53 -31.70 13.99
N THR A 348 5.25 -31.82 12.87
CA THR A 348 5.46 -30.76 11.91
C THR A 348 4.56 -31.04 10.73
N VAL A 349 3.59 -30.16 10.48
CA VAL A 349 3.48 -29.46 9.20
C VAL A 349 2.87 -28.08 9.50
N ILE A 350 3.63 -26.99 9.38
CA ILE A 350 3.04 -25.69 9.01
C ILE A 350 3.84 -25.18 7.82
N GLY A 351 3.15 -25.15 6.68
CA GLY A 351 3.66 -24.70 5.40
C GLY A 351 3.92 -23.21 5.37
N SER A 352 4.66 -22.81 4.34
CA SER A 352 4.92 -21.44 3.93
C SER A 352 3.64 -20.60 3.85
N GLY A 353 3.55 -19.53 4.64
CA GLY A 353 2.56 -18.47 4.46
C GLY A 353 2.85 -17.67 3.19
N SER A 354 2.33 -18.15 2.06
CA SER A 354 1.97 -17.31 0.92
C SER A 354 0.84 -16.39 1.36
N SER A 355 0.91 -15.08 1.08
CA SER A 355 -0.30 -14.24 1.18
C SER A 355 -1.36 -14.87 0.27
N SER A 356 -2.43 -15.42 0.84
CA SER A 356 -3.46 -16.09 0.05
C SER A 356 -4.20 -15.05 -0.81
N SER A 357 -4.36 -15.34 -2.10
CA SER A 357 -5.19 -14.50 -2.99
C SER A 357 -6.69 -14.75 -2.80
N LEU A 358 -7.08 -15.76 -2.00
CA LEU A 358 -8.47 -16.18 -1.76
C LEU A 358 -8.71 -16.43 -0.26
N ILE A 359 -9.85 -15.98 0.25
CA ILE A 359 -10.20 -16.04 1.69
C ILE A 359 -11.64 -16.52 1.86
N ILE A 360 -11.94 -17.23 2.95
CA ILE A 360 -13.30 -17.63 3.35
C ILE A 360 -13.94 -16.44 4.08
N THR A 361 -15.05 -15.90 3.58
CA THR A 361 -15.73 -14.75 4.19
C THR A 361 -17.07 -15.09 4.82
N GLY A 362 -17.66 -16.22 4.46
CA GLY A 362 -18.94 -16.63 4.99
C GLY A 362 -19.12 -18.13 4.99
N VAL A 363 -19.86 -18.63 5.98
CA VAL A 363 -20.21 -20.03 6.16
C VAL A 363 -21.68 -20.10 6.56
N PHE A 364 -22.47 -20.98 5.92
CA PHE A 364 -23.92 -21.02 6.14
C PHE A 364 -24.50 -22.43 6.21
N ASP A 365 -25.50 -22.61 7.08
CA ASP A 365 -26.23 -23.84 7.35
C ASP A 365 -27.75 -23.58 7.24
N GLY A 366 -28.31 -23.83 6.06
CA GLY A 366 -29.70 -23.52 5.71
C GLY A 366 -30.74 -24.50 6.27
N THR A 367 -31.98 -24.03 6.38
CA THR A 367 -33.11 -24.76 7.02
C THR A 367 -34.20 -25.22 6.04
N LEU A 368 -34.00 -25.05 4.73
CA LEU A 368 -34.99 -25.50 3.75
C LEU A 368 -35.08 -27.04 3.74
N THR A 369 -36.01 -27.58 2.95
CA THR A 369 -36.26 -29.02 2.92
C THR A 369 -34.97 -29.78 2.61
N GLY A 370 -34.53 -30.62 3.54
CA GLY A 370 -33.26 -31.34 3.45
C GLY A 370 -32.09 -30.71 4.22
N GLY A 371 -32.30 -29.60 4.94
CA GLY A 371 -31.24 -28.90 5.68
C GLY A 371 -30.26 -28.19 4.75
N THR A 372 -30.76 -27.53 3.71
CA THR A 372 -29.98 -26.86 2.67
C THR A 372 -30.50 -25.43 2.45
N PRO A 373 -29.75 -24.54 1.78
CA PRO A 373 -28.38 -24.73 1.27
C PRO A 373 -27.35 -24.71 2.40
N LYS A 374 -26.27 -25.47 2.23
CA LYS A 374 -25.05 -25.38 3.04
C LYS A 374 -23.87 -25.01 2.15
N GLY A 375 -22.91 -24.25 2.65
CA GLY A 375 -21.79 -23.81 1.83
C GLY A 375 -20.97 -22.68 2.42
N VAL A 376 -20.09 -22.14 1.57
CA VAL A 376 -19.19 -21.04 1.89
C VAL A 376 -19.25 -19.92 0.86
N GLU A 377 -19.00 -18.69 1.33
CA GLU A 377 -18.66 -17.53 0.53
C GLU A 377 -17.15 -17.31 0.61
N LEU A 378 -16.53 -17.07 -0.54
CA LEU A 378 -15.12 -16.74 -0.69
C LEU A 378 -14.97 -15.34 -1.28
N PHE A 379 -13.84 -14.69 -1.00
CA PHE A 379 -13.49 -13.38 -1.57
C PHE A 379 -12.11 -13.40 -2.21
N ALA A 380 -11.99 -12.84 -3.42
CA ALA A 380 -10.73 -12.71 -4.13
C ALA A 380 -9.98 -11.43 -3.73
N ILE A 381 -8.91 -11.58 -2.95
CA ILE A 381 -8.04 -10.46 -2.53
C ILE A 381 -7.21 -9.94 -3.71
N GLU A 382 -6.87 -10.82 -4.65
CA GLU A 382 -6.16 -10.49 -5.89
C GLU A 382 -6.83 -11.15 -7.10
N ASN A 383 -6.42 -10.78 -8.31
CA ASN A 383 -6.88 -11.46 -9.51
C ASN A 383 -6.36 -12.90 -9.53
N ILE A 384 -7.26 -13.89 -9.68
CA ILE A 384 -6.91 -15.31 -9.76
C ILE A 384 -7.30 -15.81 -11.16
N GLU A 385 -6.29 -16.00 -12.01
CA GLU A 385 -6.50 -16.52 -13.37
C GLU A 385 -6.94 -17.98 -13.39
N ASP A 386 -6.62 -18.74 -12.33
CA ASP A 386 -6.88 -20.18 -12.28
C ASP A 386 -7.22 -20.65 -10.86
N LEU A 387 -8.52 -20.76 -10.59
CA LEU A 387 -9.04 -21.25 -9.31
C LEU A 387 -8.74 -22.73 -9.07
N GLY A 388 -8.31 -23.49 -10.08
CA GLY A 388 -7.89 -24.89 -9.91
C GLY A 388 -6.64 -25.06 -9.03
N LEU A 389 -5.99 -23.95 -8.65
CA LEU A 389 -4.94 -23.90 -7.64
C LEU A 389 -5.48 -24.01 -6.21
N TYR A 390 -6.80 -23.85 -6.01
CA TYR A 390 -7.44 -23.85 -4.71
C TYR A 390 -8.37 -25.04 -4.54
N GLY A 391 -8.46 -25.54 -3.31
CA GLY A 391 -9.37 -26.61 -2.94
C GLY A 391 -10.00 -26.38 -1.57
N ILE A 392 -11.13 -27.02 -1.28
CA ILE A 392 -11.82 -26.96 0.00
C ILE A 392 -11.88 -28.36 0.59
N GLY A 393 -11.67 -28.47 1.91
CA GLY A 393 -11.94 -29.67 2.70
C GLY A 393 -12.79 -29.33 3.92
N SER A 394 -13.65 -30.25 4.34
CA SER A 394 -14.47 -30.12 5.55
C SER A 394 -14.06 -31.11 6.63
N ALA A 395 -14.14 -30.67 7.89
CA ALA A 395 -13.95 -31.48 9.08
C ALA A 395 -15.31 -31.66 9.77
N ASN A 396 -15.98 -32.77 9.45
CA ASN A 396 -17.36 -33.02 9.87
C ASN A 396 -17.43 -33.60 11.31
N ASN A 397 -18.21 -32.96 12.18
CA ASN A 397 -18.48 -33.25 13.58
C ASN A 397 -17.21 -33.35 14.44
N GLY A 398 -16.26 -32.44 14.22
CA GLY A 398 -14.99 -32.40 14.95
C GLY A 398 -14.04 -33.57 14.64
N GLY A 399 -14.27 -34.29 13.53
CA GLY A 399 -13.27 -35.20 12.97
C GLY A 399 -12.30 -34.44 12.09
N GLY A 400 -10.98 -34.68 12.25
CA GLY A 400 -9.95 -34.14 11.37
C GLY A 400 -10.31 -34.24 9.88
N SER A 401 -9.97 -33.19 9.13
CA SER A 401 -10.15 -33.10 7.69
C SER A 401 -9.40 -34.23 6.96
N ASP A 402 -10.08 -34.87 6.00
CA ASP A 402 -9.48 -35.90 5.13
C ASP A 402 -8.65 -35.27 3.97
N GLY A 403 -8.45 -33.94 3.98
CA GLY A 403 -7.74 -33.17 2.96
C GLY A 403 -8.69 -32.49 1.97
N VAL A 404 -8.18 -32.17 0.77
CA VAL A 404 -8.99 -31.49 -0.26
C VAL A 404 -10.10 -32.41 -0.78
N GLU A 405 -11.35 -32.02 -0.57
CA GLU A 405 -12.54 -32.76 -0.98
C GLU A 405 -13.12 -32.23 -2.30
N ILE A 406 -12.95 -30.92 -2.57
CA ILE A 406 -13.27 -30.31 -3.86
C ILE A 406 -12.17 -29.35 -4.33
N THR A 407 -11.80 -29.46 -5.61
CA THR A 407 -10.96 -28.47 -6.29
C THR A 407 -11.84 -27.42 -6.96
N LEU A 408 -11.53 -26.14 -6.79
CA LEU A 408 -12.26 -25.05 -7.44
C LEU A 408 -11.94 -24.99 -8.93
N SER A 409 -12.72 -24.24 -9.71
CA SER A 409 -12.48 -24.09 -11.14
C SER A 409 -12.93 -22.74 -11.67
N GLY A 410 -12.31 -22.29 -12.77
CA GLY A 410 -12.57 -20.98 -13.36
C GLY A 410 -11.52 -19.94 -12.98
N SER A 411 -11.91 -18.67 -13.03
CA SER A 411 -11.10 -17.49 -12.71
C SER A 411 -11.96 -16.47 -11.99
N VAL A 412 -11.35 -15.60 -11.18
CA VAL A 412 -12.06 -14.54 -10.46
C VAL A 412 -11.21 -13.27 -10.39
N SER A 413 -11.86 -12.11 -10.51
CA SER A 413 -11.19 -10.82 -10.42
C SER A 413 -11.04 -10.37 -8.97
N LYS A 414 -10.03 -9.56 -8.68
CA LYS A 414 -9.87 -8.90 -7.38
C LYS A 414 -11.16 -8.16 -6.99
N GLY A 415 -11.61 -8.36 -5.75
CA GLY A 415 -12.79 -7.72 -5.21
C GLY A 415 -14.10 -8.45 -5.47
N GLU A 416 -14.08 -9.58 -6.16
CA GLU A 416 -15.28 -10.39 -6.43
C GLU A 416 -15.47 -11.50 -5.38
N PHE A 417 -16.74 -11.84 -5.15
CA PHE A 417 -17.15 -12.95 -4.28
C PHE A 417 -17.43 -14.20 -5.09
N LEU A 418 -17.18 -15.37 -4.50
CA LEU A 418 -17.58 -16.67 -5.04
C LEU A 418 -18.37 -17.47 -4.02
N TYR A 419 -19.32 -18.26 -4.52
CA TYR A 419 -20.18 -19.09 -3.69
C TYR A 419 -20.03 -20.57 -4.04
N VAL A 420 -19.64 -21.37 -3.04
CA VAL A 420 -19.56 -22.83 -3.15
C VAL A 420 -20.63 -23.45 -2.26
N ALA A 421 -21.60 -24.14 -2.86
CA ALA A 421 -22.76 -24.66 -2.14
C ALA A 421 -23.02 -26.14 -2.40
N THR A 422 -23.63 -26.84 -1.45
CA THR A 422 -24.05 -28.25 -1.57
C THR A 422 -24.89 -28.53 -2.82
N GLU A 423 -25.76 -27.60 -3.21
CA GLU A 423 -26.67 -27.72 -4.35
C GLU A 423 -27.11 -26.33 -4.85
N GLU A 424 -27.73 -26.28 -6.04
CA GLU A 424 -28.12 -25.03 -6.72
C GLU A 424 -29.56 -24.59 -6.42
N ASP A 425 -30.51 -25.53 -6.30
CA ASP A 425 -31.94 -25.22 -6.29
C ASP A 425 -32.36 -24.50 -4.99
N ASN A 426 -32.07 -25.08 -3.82
CA ASN A 426 -32.35 -24.45 -2.53
C ASN A 426 -31.40 -23.27 -2.26
N PHE A 427 -30.17 -23.27 -2.77
CA PHE A 427 -29.29 -22.09 -2.76
C PHE A 427 -29.94 -20.91 -3.48
N ASN A 428 -30.42 -21.13 -4.70
CA ASN A 428 -31.11 -20.10 -5.48
C ASN A 428 -32.40 -19.64 -4.80
N VAL A 429 -33.19 -20.56 -4.23
CA VAL A 429 -34.37 -20.20 -3.44
C VAL A 429 -34.00 -19.34 -2.23
N TRP A 430 -32.89 -19.65 -1.56
CA TRP A 430 -32.49 -18.98 -0.34
C TRP A 430 -31.87 -17.60 -0.56
N PHE A 431 -30.92 -17.48 -1.49
CA PHE A 431 -30.15 -16.27 -1.74
C PHE A 431 -30.61 -15.47 -2.97
N GLY A 432 -31.40 -16.07 -3.86
CA GLY A 432 -31.95 -15.40 -5.05
C GLY A 432 -31.01 -15.37 -6.26
N PHE A 433 -29.88 -16.08 -6.21
CA PHE A 433 -28.92 -16.24 -7.30
C PHE A 433 -28.29 -17.64 -7.25
N ASN A 434 -27.63 -18.07 -8.33
CA ASN A 434 -26.99 -19.39 -8.40
C ASN A 434 -25.60 -19.37 -7.73
N PRO A 435 -25.16 -20.47 -7.09
CA PRO A 435 -23.78 -20.56 -6.64
C PRO A 435 -22.84 -20.67 -7.85
N ASP A 436 -21.60 -20.24 -7.70
CA ASP A 436 -20.58 -20.35 -8.75
C ASP A 436 -20.14 -21.81 -8.95
N LEU A 437 -20.12 -22.58 -7.85
CA LEU A 437 -19.73 -23.98 -7.83
C LEU A 437 -20.64 -24.79 -6.90
N THR A 438 -20.97 -26.01 -7.30
CA THR A 438 -21.62 -26.98 -6.42
C THR A 438 -20.58 -27.88 -5.77
N GLY A 439 -20.43 -27.76 -4.45
CA GLY A 439 -19.48 -28.49 -3.61
C GLY A 439 -19.90 -29.90 -3.20
N ASP A 440 -21.15 -30.28 -3.45
CA ASP A 440 -21.73 -31.56 -2.96
C ASP A 440 -21.43 -31.77 -1.46
N MET A 441 -20.94 -32.94 -1.05
CA MET A 441 -20.65 -33.24 0.36
C MET A 441 -19.47 -32.47 0.95
N ALA A 442 -18.58 -31.89 0.13
CA ALA A 442 -17.38 -31.18 0.60
C ALA A 442 -17.68 -29.89 1.37
N VAL A 443 -18.89 -29.35 1.22
CA VAL A 443 -19.36 -28.15 1.93
C VAL A 443 -20.68 -28.42 2.65
N ALA A 444 -20.98 -29.69 2.95
CA ALA A 444 -22.18 -30.12 3.66
C ALA A 444 -22.09 -29.95 5.18
N ILE A 445 -21.56 -28.80 5.57
CA ILE A 445 -21.24 -28.41 6.94
C ILE A 445 -22.46 -27.96 7.73
N ASN A 446 -22.39 -28.11 9.04
CA ASN A 446 -23.37 -27.71 10.03
C ASN A 446 -22.68 -27.04 11.23
N GLY A 447 -23.44 -26.60 12.22
CA GLY A 447 -23.03 -25.56 13.18
C GLY A 447 -21.76 -25.79 14.02
N ASP A 448 -21.14 -26.97 13.97
CA ASP A 448 -19.90 -27.35 14.65
C ASP A 448 -18.79 -27.85 13.69
N ASP A 449 -19.00 -27.76 12.38
CA ASP A 449 -18.05 -28.22 11.37
C ASP A 449 -17.07 -27.11 10.98
N ALA A 450 -15.82 -27.51 10.72
CA ALA A 450 -14.77 -26.64 10.22
C ALA A 450 -14.55 -26.81 8.71
N ILE A 451 -14.08 -25.74 8.06
CA ILE A 451 -13.72 -25.67 6.65
C ILE A 451 -12.29 -25.18 6.51
N GLU A 452 -11.52 -25.89 5.69
CA GLU A 452 -10.18 -25.51 5.27
C GLU A 452 -10.18 -25.13 3.79
N LEU A 453 -9.57 -24.00 3.47
CA LEU A 453 -9.22 -23.58 2.12
C LEU A 453 -7.75 -23.92 1.89
N PHE A 454 -7.46 -24.68 0.84
CA PHE A 454 -6.13 -25.14 0.46
C PHE A 454 -5.63 -24.43 -0.79
N PHE A 455 -4.30 -24.32 -0.90
CA PHE A 455 -3.63 -23.92 -2.12
C PHE A 455 -2.57 -24.96 -2.52
N ASP A 456 -2.54 -25.32 -3.80
CA ASP A 456 -1.49 -26.12 -4.42
C ASP A 456 -1.09 -25.52 -5.78
N SER A 457 0.13 -24.98 -5.84
CA SER A 457 0.70 -24.46 -7.09
C SER A 457 0.78 -25.48 -8.23
N THR A 458 0.79 -26.78 -7.91
CA THR A 458 0.83 -27.88 -8.86
C THR A 458 -0.54 -28.40 -9.26
N LYS A 459 -1.60 -27.99 -8.54
CA LYS A 459 -2.99 -28.47 -8.67
C LYS A 459 -3.18 -29.97 -8.48
N ALA A 460 -2.17 -30.65 -7.92
CA ALA A 460 -2.21 -32.08 -7.77
C ALA A 460 -3.02 -32.48 -6.54
N PHE A 461 -2.97 -31.68 -5.48
CA PHE A 461 -3.53 -31.97 -4.16
C PHE A 461 -3.13 -33.36 -3.66
N THR A 462 -1.84 -33.69 -3.84
CA THR A 462 -1.25 -34.98 -3.47
C THR A 462 -0.07 -34.81 -2.50
N GLY A 463 -0.25 -34.00 -1.46
CA GLY A 463 0.73 -33.75 -0.40
C GLY A 463 1.65 -32.55 -0.60
N ASN A 464 1.33 -31.66 -1.56
CA ASN A 464 2.03 -30.36 -1.72
C ASN A 464 1.13 -29.17 -1.37
N GLU A 465 -0.15 -29.42 -1.16
CA GLU A 465 -1.14 -28.46 -0.70
C GLU A 465 -0.85 -28.00 0.73
N PHE A 466 -1.23 -26.76 1.02
CA PHE A 466 -1.25 -26.22 2.37
C PHE A 466 -2.52 -25.41 2.59
N VAL A 467 -2.97 -25.35 3.85
CA VAL A 467 -4.15 -24.55 4.24
C VAL A 467 -3.77 -23.08 4.20
N VAL A 468 -4.51 -22.32 3.41
CA VAL A 468 -4.37 -20.86 3.26
C VAL A 468 -5.36 -20.09 4.10
N ASP A 469 -6.51 -20.67 4.44
CA ASP A 469 -7.48 -20.09 5.35
C ASP A 469 -8.33 -21.18 6.00
N ILE A 470 -8.85 -20.92 7.19
CA ILE A 470 -9.66 -21.86 7.94
C ILE A 470 -10.81 -21.16 8.67
N PHE A 471 -11.96 -21.84 8.71
CA PHE A 471 -13.07 -21.52 9.57
C PHE A 471 -13.36 -22.72 10.49
N GLY A 472 -13.49 -22.50 11.79
CA GLY A 472 -13.74 -23.55 12.78
C GLY A 472 -12.49 -24.30 13.26
N GLU A 473 -12.55 -24.81 14.48
CA GLU A 473 -11.49 -25.64 15.08
C GLU A 473 -11.51 -27.07 14.53
N ILE A 474 -10.34 -27.58 14.15
CA ILE A 474 -10.13 -28.99 13.84
C ILE A 474 -9.83 -29.72 15.17
N ASP A 475 -10.60 -30.76 15.48
CA ASP A 475 -10.46 -31.60 16.70
C ASP A 475 -10.84 -30.95 18.05
N GLY A 476 -11.65 -29.87 18.07
CA GLY A 476 -12.13 -29.20 19.29
C GLY A 476 -13.59 -29.53 19.69
N ASP A 477 -13.93 -29.41 20.98
CA ASP A 477 -15.33 -29.44 21.44
C ASP A 477 -16.00 -28.08 21.23
N ALA A 478 -16.60 -27.90 20.04
CA ALA A 478 -17.30 -26.71 19.54
C ALA A 478 -18.34 -26.15 20.52
N THR A 479 -17.92 -25.34 21.48
CA THR A 479 -18.81 -24.77 22.52
C THR A 479 -18.76 -23.26 22.62
N SER A 480 -17.78 -22.58 22.02
CA SER A 480 -17.69 -21.12 21.98
C SER A 480 -18.34 -20.50 20.73
N TRP A 481 -18.26 -21.18 19.58
CA TRP A 481 -18.86 -20.79 18.31
C TRP A 481 -19.90 -21.83 17.87
N SER A 482 -21.16 -21.42 17.72
CA SER A 482 -22.21 -22.27 17.13
C SER A 482 -23.15 -21.44 16.28
N TYR A 483 -23.44 -21.94 15.08
CA TYR A 483 -24.29 -21.30 14.09
C TYR A 483 -25.25 -22.31 13.44
N SER A 484 -25.63 -23.36 14.17
CA SER A 484 -26.54 -24.42 13.67
C SER A 484 -27.81 -23.78 13.12
N ASN A 485 -28.24 -24.15 11.90
CA ASN A 485 -29.37 -23.49 11.23
C ASN A 485 -29.19 -21.95 11.13
N GLY A 486 -28.00 -21.52 10.72
CA GLY A 486 -27.56 -20.12 10.75
C GLY A 486 -26.33 -19.86 9.88
N TRP A 487 -25.50 -18.90 10.28
CA TRP A 487 -24.31 -18.49 9.54
C TRP A 487 -23.20 -17.97 10.46
N ALA A 488 -21.97 -18.05 9.96
CA ALA A 488 -20.84 -17.29 10.45
C ALA A 488 -20.32 -16.42 9.31
N TYR A 489 -19.92 -15.19 9.61
CA TYR A 489 -19.41 -14.25 8.64
C TYR A 489 -18.15 -13.58 9.15
N ARG A 490 -17.13 -13.50 8.31
CA ARG A 490 -15.85 -12.92 8.66
C ARG A 490 -16.01 -11.42 8.86
N ASN A 491 -15.46 -10.91 9.94
CA ASN A 491 -15.38 -9.48 10.20
C ASN A 491 -14.47 -8.86 9.13
N SER A 492 -14.92 -7.75 8.52
CA SER A 492 -14.07 -7.01 7.57
C SER A 492 -12.70 -6.71 8.18
N PHE A 493 -11.68 -6.65 7.33
CA PHE A 493 -10.29 -6.37 7.70
C PHE A 493 -9.59 -7.48 8.51
N THR A 494 -10.16 -8.68 8.54
CA THR A 494 -9.57 -9.85 9.22
C THR A 494 -9.28 -11.01 8.26
N GLY A 495 -8.39 -11.91 8.67
CA GLY A 495 -7.94 -13.06 7.89
C GLY A 495 -7.10 -12.72 6.65
N PRO A 496 -6.76 -13.72 5.81
CA PRO A 496 -6.98 -15.16 6.03
C PRO A 496 -6.18 -15.68 7.24
N ASP A 497 -6.69 -16.70 7.92
CA ASP A 497 -6.20 -17.20 9.21
C ASP A 497 -5.17 -18.35 9.06
N GLY A 498 -4.81 -18.73 7.84
CA GLY A 498 -3.93 -19.86 7.59
C GLY A 498 -4.55 -21.16 8.09
N ASN A 499 -3.82 -21.95 8.87
CA ASN A 499 -4.28 -23.24 9.41
C ASN A 499 -4.72 -23.20 10.87
N THR A 500 -4.83 -22.01 11.48
CA THR A 500 -5.26 -21.85 12.87
C THR A 500 -6.53 -21.02 12.91
N PHE A 501 -7.62 -21.56 13.43
CA PHE A 501 -8.86 -20.79 13.52
C PHE A 501 -8.76 -19.67 14.54
N VAL A 502 -9.21 -18.47 14.16
CA VAL A 502 -9.23 -17.28 15.02
C VAL A 502 -10.67 -16.86 15.22
N GLU A 503 -11.32 -17.35 16.28
CA GLU A 503 -12.74 -17.10 16.56
C GLU A 503 -13.11 -15.60 16.54
N GLY A 504 -12.23 -14.72 17.03
CA GLY A 504 -12.44 -13.26 17.05
C GLY A 504 -12.58 -12.60 15.67
N ASN A 505 -12.16 -13.28 14.61
CA ASN A 505 -12.28 -12.80 13.23
C ASN A 505 -13.68 -13.03 12.64
N TRP A 506 -14.60 -13.62 13.42
CA TRP A 506 -15.89 -14.06 12.93
C TRP A 506 -17.04 -13.51 13.78
N THR A 507 -18.12 -13.13 13.10
CA THR A 507 -19.42 -12.87 13.70
C THR A 507 -20.32 -14.08 13.45
N PHE A 508 -20.93 -14.58 14.53
CA PHE A 508 -21.83 -15.73 14.47
C PHE A 508 -23.28 -15.28 14.60
N SER A 509 -24.16 -15.87 13.79
CA SER A 509 -25.60 -15.62 13.90
C SER A 509 -26.21 -16.16 15.20
N GLY A 510 -25.50 -17.08 15.86
CA GLY A 510 -26.05 -17.99 16.86
C GLY A 510 -26.95 -19.06 16.23
N ASP A 511 -27.37 -20.02 17.05
CA ASP A 511 -28.22 -21.11 16.60
C ASP A 511 -29.61 -20.64 16.17
N ASN A 512 -30.16 -21.30 15.15
CA ASN A 512 -31.53 -21.14 14.69
C ASN A 512 -31.86 -19.77 14.09
N ALA A 513 -30.85 -19.01 13.67
CA ALA A 513 -31.02 -17.72 12.99
C ALA A 513 -31.93 -17.81 11.74
N TYR A 514 -31.97 -18.98 11.10
CA TYR A 514 -32.77 -19.24 9.91
C TYR A 514 -34.10 -19.97 10.17
N ASN A 515 -34.50 -20.21 11.42
CA ASN A 515 -35.73 -20.95 11.71
C ASN A 515 -36.98 -20.18 11.27
N GLY A 516 -37.77 -20.84 10.41
CA GLY A 516 -39.03 -20.28 9.88
C GLY A 516 -38.86 -19.30 8.72
N ALA A 517 -37.62 -18.98 8.35
CA ALA A 517 -37.32 -18.21 7.16
C ALA A 517 -37.42 -19.07 5.90
N SER A 518 -37.76 -18.43 4.78
CA SER A 518 -37.86 -19.06 3.46
C SER A 518 -36.81 -18.56 2.46
N SER A 519 -36.06 -17.52 2.87
CA SER A 519 -34.95 -16.92 2.14
C SER A 519 -34.10 -16.12 3.12
N ASN A 520 -32.84 -15.83 2.75
CA ASN A 520 -31.94 -15.00 3.55
C ASN A 520 -32.55 -13.61 3.82
N ALA A 521 -33.19 -13.00 2.81
CA ALA A 521 -33.81 -11.68 2.91
C ALA A 521 -35.01 -11.61 3.88
N ASN A 522 -35.62 -12.76 4.19
CA ASN A 522 -36.76 -12.86 5.10
C ASN A 522 -36.37 -13.42 6.48
N ALA A 523 -35.10 -13.75 6.71
CA ALA A 523 -34.62 -14.16 8.01
C ALA A 523 -34.56 -12.96 8.96
N ASP A 524 -34.94 -13.18 10.23
CA ASP A 524 -34.81 -12.14 11.25
C ASP A 524 -33.34 -11.77 11.51
N ASN A 525 -32.43 -12.72 11.28
CA ASN A 525 -30.98 -12.54 11.34
C ASN A 525 -30.33 -13.03 10.04
N SER A 526 -30.38 -12.20 8.99
CA SER A 526 -29.83 -12.49 7.66
C SER A 526 -28.30 -12.48 7.64
N MET A 527 -27.71 -13.38 6.83
CA MET A 527 -26.29 -13.34 6.50
C MET A 527 -25.98 -12.10 5.66
N PRO A 528 -24.91 -11.35 5.97
CA PRO A 528 -24.52 -10.15 5.23
C PRO A 528 -23.72 -10.51 3.97
N VAL A 529 -24.41 -11.17 3.03
CA VAL A 529 -23.81 -11.67 1.76
C VAL A 529 -23.08 -10.55 1.01
N GLY A 530 -21.83 -10.81 0.63
CA GLY A 530 -21.00 -9.91 -0.18
C GLY A 530 -20.61 -8.61 0.52
N SER A 531 -20.57 -8.57 1.85
CA SER A 531 -20.28 -7.35 2.61
C SER A 531 -18.86 -7.27 3.18
N PHE A 532 -18.05 -8.31 3.03
CA PHE A 532 -16.66 -8.30 3.51
C PHE A 532 -15.83 -7.23 2.79
N GLU A 533 -15.04 -6.48 3.55
CA GLU A 533 -14.10 -5.49 3.03
C GLU A 533 -12.66 -5.89 3.44
N PRO A 534 -11.71 -6.00 2.48
CA PRO A 534 -10.36 -6.50 2.76
C PRO A 534 -9.40 -5.45 3.32
N GLU A 535 -9.73 -4.15 3.24
CA GLU A 535 -8.86 -3.04 3.64
C GLU A 535 -9.67 -1.94 4.33
N ASN A 536 -9.22 -1.48 5.51
CA ASN A 536 -9.88 -0.42 6.27
C ASN A 536 -9.77 0.91 5.52
N MET A 537 -10.90 1.44 5.03
CA MET A 537 -10.95 2.77 4.42
C MET A 537 -11.03 3.85 5.52
N THR A 538 -10.02 3.96 6.36
CA THR A 538 -9.85 5.04 7.34
C THR A 538 -8.82 6.06 6.86
N SER A 539 -9.29 7.09 6.17
CA SER A 539 -8.54 8.34 6.01
C SER A 539 -8.96 9.31 7.13
N ASN A 540 -8.03 9.64 8.03
CA ASN A 540 -7.99 10.81 8.91
C ASN A 540 -9.32 11.28 9.53
N GLU A 541 -9.58 10.89 10.78
CA GLU A 541 -10.52 11.59 11.66
C GLU A 541 -9.78 12.19 12.86
N ASP A 542 -9.62 13.51 12.81
CA ASP A 542 -10.16 14.31 13.90
C ASP A 542 -11.02 15.41 13.28
N LEU A 543 -12.22 15.08 12.79
CA LEU A 543 -13.36 16.00 12.67
C LEU A 543 -14.67 15.21 12.41
N PHE A 544 -15.28 14.79 13.52
CA PHE A 544 -16.66 14.33 13.67
C PHE A 544 -17.66 14.67 12.53
N SER A 545 -18.35 13.61 12.10
CA SER A 545 -19.63 13.54 11.36
C SER A 545 -19.57 13.72 9.84
N ASP A 546 -19.67 12.60 9.12
CA ASP A 546 -20.70 12.48 8.07
C ASP A 546 -20.94 10.99 7.74
N VAL A 547 -22.07 10.47 8.23
CA VAL A 547 -22.91 9.67 7.31
C VAL A 547 -23.02 10.50 6.03
N PRO A 548 -22.75 9.96 4.83
CA PRO A 548 -22.70 10.77 3.62
C PRO A 548 -23.98 11.61 3.49
N ASN A 549 -23.91 12.92 3.63
CA ASN A 549 -25.12 13.75 3.76
C ASN A 549 -25.64 14.30 2.42
N THR A 550 -25.10 13.83 1.28
CA THR A 550 -25.51 14.34 -0.04
C THR A 550 -25.60 13.27 -1.12
N ILE A 551 -26.63 13.39 -1.95
CA ILE A 551 -26.82 12.61 -3.17
C ILE A 551 -25.95 13.20 -4.28
N VAL A 552 -25.08 12.38 -4.88
CA VAL A 552 -24.17 12.80 -5.95
C VAL A 552 -24.39 11.94 -7.20
N LEU A 553 -24.30 12.55 -8.38
CA LEU A 553 -24.19 11.85 -9.66
C LEU A 553 -22.87 12.25 -10.29
N ASP A 554 -21.98 11.30 -10.54
CA ASP A 554 -20.65 11.56 -11.09
C ASP A 554 -20.65 11.61 -12.62
N GLN A 555 -19.57 12.13 -13.19
CA GLN A 555 -19.33 12.07 -14.63
C GLN A 555 -19.04 10.62 -15.04
N ASN A 556 -19.71 10.12 -16.08
CA ASN A 556 -19.45 8.79 -16.62
C ASN A 556 -17.99 8.67 -17.09
N TYR A 557 -17.37 7.50 -16.90
CA TYR A 557 -16.01 7.23 -17.34
C TYR A 557 -15.94 5.93 -18.15
N PRO A 558 -15.24 5.90 -19.30
CA PRO A 558 -14.68 7.06 -20.01
C PRO A 558 -15.76 8.03 -20.54
N ASN A 559 -15.41 9.29 -20.84
CA ASN A 559 -16.24 10.23 -21.60
C ASN A 559 -15.34 11.18 -22.42
N PRO A 560 -15.31 11.12 -23.76
CA PRO A 560 -16.18 10.33 -24.63
C PRO A 560 -15.96 8.81 -24.48
N PHE A 561 -16.97 8.00 -24.79
CA PHE A 561 -16.94 6.54 -24.64
C PHE A 561 -17.24 5.80 -25.94
N ASN A 562 -16.78 4.55 -26.05
CA ASN A 562 -17.01 3.65 -27.20
C ASN A 562 -16.86 2.16 -26.81
N PRO A 563 -17.91 1.32 -26.94
CA PRO A 563 -19.32 1.65 -26.83
C PRO A 563 -19.82 1.65 -25.37
N SER A 564 -18.97 1.31 -24.39
CA SER A 564 -19.35 1.14 -22.98
C SER A 564 -18.75 2.22 -22.06
N THR A 565 -19.46 2.56 -21.00
CA THR A 565 -19.03 3.49 -19.94
C THR A 565 -19.66 3.12 -18.60
N THR A 566 -19.00 3.47 -17.50
CA THR A 566 -19.54 3.33 -16.14
C THR A 566 -20.08 4.66 -15.64
N ILE A 567 -21.30 4.64 -15.12
CA ILE A 567 -21.93 5.78 -14.43
C ILE A 567 -21.94 5.47 -12.92
N SER A 568 -21.31 6.33 -12.12
CA SER A 568 -21.37 6.24 -10.65
C SER A 568 -22.28 7.30 -10.02
N TYR A 569 -22.94 6.92 -8.93
CA TYR A 569 -23.72 7.82 -8.09
C TYR A 569 -23.64 7.43 -6.62
N GLN A 570 -23.88 8.39 -5.74
CA GLN A 570 -23.84 8.21 -4.29
C GLN A 570 -25.18 8.59 -3.68
N LEU A 571 -25.62 7.80 -2.68
CA LEU A 571 -26.83 8.03 -1.91
C LEU A 571 -26.48 8.36 -0.46
N ASP A 572 -27.21 9.31 0.10
CA ASP A 572 -27.09 9.76 1.49
C ASP A 572 -27.87 8.87 2.49
N SER A 573 -28.79 8.07 1.96
CA SER A 573 -29.67 7.20 2.72
C SER A 573 -30.27 6.13 1.81
N PRO A 574 -30.69 4.97 2.35
CA PRO A 574 -31.37 3.95 1.56
C PRO A 574 -32.70 4.46 1.00
N GLN A 575 -32.81 4.58 -0.33
CA GLN A 575 -33.97 5.18 -0.98
C GLN A 575 -34.22 4.61 -2.37
N ALA A 576 -35.42 4.81 -2.90
CA ALA A 576 -35.75 4.42 -4.28
C ALA A 576 -34.98 5.29 -5.29
N VAL A 577 -34.33 4.65 -6.26
CA VAL A 577 -33.61 5.32 -7.35
C VAL A 577 -34.09 4.85 -8.72
N THR A 578 -34.00 5.76 -9.69
CA THR A 578 -34.13 5.44 -11.12
C THR A 578 -33.02 6.16 -11.88
N LEU A 579 -32.10 5.41 -12.48
CA LEU A 579 -31.08 5.91 -13.41
C LEU A 579 -31.54 5.65 -14.84
N THR A 580 -31.71 6.71 -15.63
CA THR A 580 -32.25 6.62 -17.00
C THR A 580 -31.41 7.41 -17.99
N VAL A 581 -31.14 6.82 -19.15
CA VAL A 581 -30.48 7.47 -20.29
C VAL A 581 -31.51 8.04 -21.26
N TYR A 582 -31.22 9.22 -21.81
CA TYR A 582 -32.01 9.98 -22.77
C TYR A 582 -31.15 10.41 -23.95
N ASP A 583 -31.77 10.54 -25.12
CA ASP A 583 -31.12 11.15 -26.29
C ASP A 583 -31.21 12.68 -26.29
N GLN A 584 -30.60 13.32 -27.29
CA GLN A 584 -30.62 14.78 -27.46
C GLN A 584 -32.01 15.41 -27.63
N LEU A 585 -33.05 14.63 -27.94
CA LEU A 585 -34.44 15.09 -28.04
C LEU A 585 -35.20 14.86 -26.72
N GLY A 586 -34.54 14.33 -25.69
CA GLY A 586 -35.15 14.00 -24.40
C GLY A 586 -35.99 12.72 -24.42
N ARG A 587 -35.85 11.88 -25.46
CA ARG A 587 -36.53 10.57 -25.50
C ARG A 587 -35.76 9.59 -24.63
N LYS A 588 -36.48 8.80 -23.84
CA LYS A 588 -35.90 7.73 -23.00
C LYS A 588 -35.30 6.65 -23.90
N VAL A 589 -34.02 6.35 -23.68
CA VAL A 589 -33.24 5.36 -24.43
C VAL A 589 -33.10 4.07 -23.63
N SER A 590 -32.73 4.15 -22.35
CA SER A 590 -32.58 2.98 -21.49
C SER A 590 -32.81 3.34 -20.02
N VAL A 591 -33.25 2.37 -19.20
CA VAL A 591 -33.28 2.47 -17.74
C VAL A 591 -32.21 1.53 -17.22
N LEU A 592 -31.18 2.09 -16.59
CA LEU A 592 -30.00 1.34 -16.16
C LEU A 592 -30.12 0.80 -14.73
N SER A 593 -30.90 1.50 -13.90
CA SER A 593 -31.17 1.09 -12.53
C SER A 593 -32.57 1.58 -12.14
N ASN A 594 -33.34 0.72 -11.46
CA ASN A 594 -34.68 1.03 -10.99
C ASN A 594 -35.04 0.15 -9.78
N GLY A 595 -34.90 0.69 -8.58
CA GLY A 595 -35.12 -0.07 -7.35
C GLY A 595 -34.72 0.70 -6.10
N ARG A 596 -34.89 0.08 -4.94
CA ARG A 596 -34.41 0.63 -3.67
C ARG A 596 -32.94 0.25 -3.51
N MET A 597 -32.09 1.24 -3.27
CA MET A 597 -30.64 1.06 -3.14
C MET A 597 -30.17 1.42 -1.73
N SER A 598 -29.10 0.79 -1.25
CA SER A 598 -28.45 1.09 0.03
C SER A 598 -27.76 2.47 0.01
N THR A 599 -27.46 3.00 1.19
CA THR A 599 -26.60 4.19 1.32
C THR A 599 -25.20 3.90 0.75
N GLY A 600 -24.48 4.92 0.28
CA GLY A 600 -23.14 4.75 -0.29
C GLY A 600 -23.09 4.86 -1.81
N LYS A 601 -21.97 4.42 -2.39
CA LYS A 601 -21.64 4.61 -3.81
C LYS A 601 -22.06 3.40 -4.64
N HIS A 602 -22.59 3.66 -5.83
CA HIS A 602 -23.13 2.68 -6.77
C HIS A 602 -22.54 2.91 -8.15
N TRP A 603 -22.33 1.83 -8.89
CA TRP A 603 -21.79 1.86 -10.26
C TRP A 603 -22.70 1.08 -11.20
N VAL A 604 -22.98 1.65 -12.37
CA VAL A 604 -23.81 1.02 -13.39
C VAL A 604 -23.16 1.15 -14.75
N THR A 605 -22.88 0.02 -15.38
CA THR A 605 -22.33 -0.04 -16.73
C THR A 605 -23.41 0.23 -17.77
N PHE A 606 -23.10 1.07 -18.75
CA PHE A 606 -23.96 1.39 -19.88
C PHE A 606 -23.29 0.98 -21.20
N ASP A 607 -23.84 -0.04 -21.84
CA ASP A 607 -23.48 -0.45 -23.19
C ASP A 607 -24.36 0.27 -24.23
N ALA A 608 -23.74 1.08 -25.08
CA ALA A 608 -24.37 1.84 -26.15
C ALA A 608 -24.09 1.26 -27.55
N SER A 609 -23.75 -0.02 -27.65
CA SER A 609 -23.40 -0.69 -28.93
C SER A 609 -24.48 -0.53 -30.00
N ASP A 610 -25.76 -0.48 -29.62
CA ASP A 610 -26.90 -0.32 -30.55
C ASP A 610 -27.29 1.15 -30.83
N LEU A 611 -26.55 2.10 -30.28
CA LEU A 611 -26.86 3.54 -30.39
C LEU A 611 -25.97 4.24 -31.42
N SER A 612 -26.47 5.32 -32.01
CA SER A 612 -25.66 6.15 -32.94
C SER A 612 -24.74 7.09 -32.15
N SER A 613 -23.55 7.39 -32.67
CA SER A 613 -22.66 8.41 -32.08
C SER A 613 -23.39 9.72 -31.89
N GLY A 614 -23.17 10.39 -30.75
CA GLY A 614 -23.89 11.61 -30.42
C GLY A 614 -23.94 11.91 -28.93
N LEU A 615 -24.63 13.00 -28.62
CA LEU A 615 -24.82 13.47 -27.25
C LEU A 615 -26.00 12.74 -26.60
N TYR A 616 -25.75 12.16 -25.43
CA TYR A 616 -26.76 11.55 -24.57
C TYR A 616 -26.74 12.20 -23.19
N PHE A 617 -27.83 12.01 -22.45
CA PHE A 617 -27.96 12.48 -21.07
C PHE A 617 -28.35 11.31 -20.19
N TYR A 618 -27.80 11.23 -18.99
CA TYR A 618 -28.26 10.29 -17.98
C TYR A 618 -28.75 11.06 -16.75
N ARG A 619 -29.83 10.56 -16.17
CA ARG A 619 -30.53 11.20 -15.06
C ARG A 619 -30.73 10.21 -13.94
N LEU A 620 -30.24 10.56 -12.75
CA LEU A 620 -30.56 9.91 -11.50
C LEU A 620 -31.76 10.63 -10.89
N ARG A 621 -32.83 9.88 -10.62
CA ARG A 621 -33.95 10.32 -9.81
C ARG A 621 -33.96 9.53 -8.52
N THR A 622 -34.01 10.21 -7.40
CA THR A 622 -34.20 9.62 -6.08
C THR A 622 -35.54 10.09 -5.48
N GLU A 623 -35.82 9.76 -4.22
CA GLU A 623 -37.01 10.25 -3.52
C GLU A 623 -36.95 11.78 -3.31
N SER A 624 -35.75 12.33 -3.07
CA SER A 624 -35.53 13.74 -2.73
C SER A 624 -34.91 14.58 -3.85
N SER A 625 -34.26 13.97 -4.85
CA SER A 625 -33.43 14.69 -5.83
C SER A 625 -33.56 14.19 -7.27
N VAL A 626 -33.25 15.07 -8.23
CA VAL A 626 -33.12 14.73 -9.66
C VAL A 626 -31.85 15.36 -10.21
N LEU A 627 -30.85 14.54 -10.52
CA LEU A 627 -29.55 14.96 -11.05
C LEU A 627 -29.42 14.50 -12.50
N THR A 628 -28.84 15.33 -13.37
CA THR A 628 -28.65 14.98 -14.80
C THR A 628 -27.25 15.39 -15.25
N ARG A 629 -26.60 14.51 -16.01
CA ARG A 629 -25.32 14.77 -16.67
C ARG A 629 -25.37 14.35 -18.14
N LYS A 630 -24.39 14.84 -18.91
CA LYS A 630 -24.24 14.56 -20.34
C LYS A 630 -23.07 13.62 -20.58
N MET A 631 -23.18 12.81 -21.63
CA MET A 631 -22.13 11.89 -22.10
C MET A 631 -22.06 11.89 -23.62
N LEU A 632 -20.86 11.68 -24.18
CA LEU A 632 -20.61 11.70 -25.61
C LEU A 632 -20.19 10.31 -26.08
N LEU A 633 -21.04 9.68 -26.91
CA LEU A 633 -20.72 8.42 -27.58
C LEU A 633 -20.00 8.73 -28.90
N ILE A 634 -18.83 8.14 -29.10
CA ILE A 634 -18.06 8.20 -30.35
C ILE A 634 -17.94 6.77 -30.89
N LYS A 635 -18.25 6.56 -32.17
CA LYS A 635 -18.01 5.28 -32.86
C LYS A 635 -16.93 5.46 -33.90
#